data_AF-A0A5D9D235-F1
#
_entry.id   AF-A0A5D9D235-F1
#
_cell.length_a   1.000
_cell.length_b   1.000
_cell.length_c   1.000
_cell.angle_alpha   90.00
_cell.angle_beta   90.00
_cell.angle_gamma   90.00
#
_symmetry.space_group_name_H-M   'P 1'
#
loop_
_entity.id
_entity.type
_entity.pdbx_description
1 polymer ?
#
loop_
_entity_poly.entity_id
_entity_poly.type
_entity_poly.pdbx_seq_one_letter_code
_entity_poly.pdbx_strand_id
1 'polypeptide(L)'
;MARKEVESKTDLGRRLRAVRAAFDIDDRNVFASRLSISKSGLAHYERGERVPDAELLCAYHREFGVNISWLVTGQGDMFETGQSTNTEHGSHQLLVDLINPLGRLINKVYRDQQVRITDDQRFAELTRWHNNLTSRAGPSFEWNDLMSQLPWVEQSLAEELRSKRADAEGNKRSTG
;
A
#
# COMPACT_ATOMS: atom_id res chain seq x y z
N MET A 1 -43.14 3.12 16.96
CA MET A 1 -42.51 4.46 17.06
C MET A 1 -41.11 4.29 17.61
N ALA A 2 -40.07 4.73 16.90
CA ALA A 2 -38.70 4.66 17.39
C ALA A 2 -38.58 5.51 18.66
N ARG A 3 -38.19 4.89 19.78
CA ARG A 3 -37.97 5.59 21.06
C ARG A 3 -36.85 6.60 20.83
N LYS A 4 -37.10 7.89 21.15
CA LYS A 4 -36.08 8.94 21.05
C LYS A 4 -34.83 8.50 21.82
N GLU A 5 -33.77 8.23 21.08
CA GLU A 5 -32.52 7.75 21.67
C GLU A 5 -31.88 8.85 22.49
N VAL A 6 -31.21 8.46 23.58
CA VAL A 6 -30.51 9.39 24.48
C VAL A 6 -29.28 9.95 23.77
N GLU A 7 -29.04 11.25 23.94
CA GLU A 7 -27.85 11.93 23.41
C GLU A 7 -26.57 11.38 24.06
N SER A 8 -25.49 11.29 23.27
CA SER A 8 -24.24 10.75 23.80
C SER A 8 -23.49 11.78 24.63
N LYS A 9 -22.89 11.33 25.73
CA LYS A 9 -22.06 12.15 26.63
C LYS A 9 -20.66 12.42 26.06
N THR A 10 -20.21 11.64 25.08
CA THR A 10 -18.85 11.73 24.52
C THR A 10 -18.86 11.71 23.01
N ASP A 11 -17.85 12.33 22.39
CA ASP A 11 -17.67 12.27 20.93
C ASP A 11 -17.43 10.86 20.42
N LEU A 12 -16.71 10.04 21.20
CA LEU A 12 -16.52 8.62 20.89
C LEU A 12 -17.86 7.88 20.85
N GLY A 13 -18.75 8.09 21.83
CA GLY A 13 -20.07 7.48 21.83
C GLY A 13 -20.93 7.91 20.64
N ARG A 14 -20.86 9.19 20.24
CA ARG A 14 -21.49 9.68 19.00
C ARG A 14 -20.97 8.96 17.76
N ARG A 15 -19.65 8.80 17.64
CA ARG A 15 -19.03 8.14 16.48
C ARG A 15 -19.33 6.64 16.43
N LEU A 16 -19.30 5.93 17.56
CA LEU A 16 -19.71 4.52 17.63
C LEU A 16 -21.15 4.34 17.12
N ARG A 17 -22.05 5.25 17.53
CA ARG A 17 -23.43 5.26 17.05
C ARG A 17 -23.54 5.63 15.57
N ALA A 18 -22.72 6.56 15.09
CA ALA A 18 -22.68 6.96 13.69
C ALA A 18 -22.27 5.81 12.77
N VAL A 19 -21.32 4.96 13.19
CA VAL A 19 -20.96 3.73 12.44
C VAL A 19 -22.20 2.86 12.28
N ARG A 20 -22.95 2.59 13.35
CA ARG A 20 -24.17 1.76 13.25
C ARG A 20 -25.20 2.34 12.29
N ALA A 21 -25.41 3.66 12.34
CA ALA A 21 -26.33 4.36 11.43
C ALA A 21 -25.86 4.30 9.97
N ALA A 22 -24.55 4.33 9.70
CA ALA A 22 -24.00 4.25 8.36
C ALA A 22 -24.25 2.90 7.66
N PHE A 23 -24.50 1.83 8.42
CA PHE A 23 -24.90 0.52 7.90
C PHE A 23 -26.42 0.30 7.89
N ASP A 24 -27.22 1.32 8.21
CA ASP A 24 -28.69 1.24 8.30
C ASP A 24 -29.17 0.15 9.28
N ILE A 25 -28.41 -0.08 10.37
CA ILE A 25 -28.73 -1.09 11.38
C ILE A 25 -29.37 -0.42 12.61
N ASP A 26 -30.69 -0.27 12.59
CA ASP A 26 -31.43 0.31 13.71
C ASP A 26 -31.50 -0.62 14.93
N ASP A 27 -31.54 -1.94 14.73
CA ASP A 27 -31.55 -2.88 15.85
C ASP A 27 -30.17 -3.03 16.48
N ARG A 28 -30.00 -2.38 17.63
CA ARG A 28 -28.81 -2.48 18.48
C ARG A 28 -28.43 -3.93 18.82
N ASN A 29 -29.39 -4.86 18.88
CA ASN A 29 -29.09 -6.27 19.13
C ASN A 29 -28.30 -6.88 17.96
N VAL A 30 -28.75 -6.65 16.73
CA VAL A 30 -28.09 -7.14 15.51
C VAL A 30 -26.67 -6.59 15.40
N PHE A 31 -26.49 -5.29 15.68
CA PHE A 31 -25.18 -4.66 15.64
C PHE A 31 -24.24 -5.21 16.75
N ALA A 32 -24.76 -5.34 17.98
CA ALA A 32 -23.99 -5.85 19.11
C ALA A 32 -23.53 -7.31 18.89
N SER A 33 -24.37 -8.14 18.26
CA SER A 33 -24.01 -9.53 17.94
C SER A 33 -22.83 -9.62 16.98
N ARG A 34 -22.70 -8.74 15.98
CA ARG A 34 -21.53 -8.71 15.09
C ARG A 34 -20.24 -8.36 15.84
N LEU A 35 -20.34 -7.48 16.82
CA LEU A 35 -19.22 -7.10 17.69
C LEU A 35 -18.95 -8.08 18.85
N SER A 36 -19.69 -9.19 18.92
CA SER A 36 -19.61 -10.16 20.03
C SER A 36 -19.79 -9.55 21.43
N ILE A 37 -20.64 -8.53 21.55
CA ILE A 37 -20.98 -7.88 22.83
C ILE A 37 -22.47 -7.90 23.12
N SER A 38 -22.86 -7.60 24.35
CA SER A 38 -24.27 -7.47 24.71
C SER A 38 -24.88 -6.18 24.17
N LYS A 39 -26.19 -6.21 23.87
CA LYS A 39 -26.99 -5.03 23.51
C LYS A 39 -26.85 -3.90 24.54
N SER A 40 -26.87 -4.25 25.83
CA SER A 40 -26.71 -3.29 26.93
C SER A 40 -25.30 -2.68 26.94
N GLY A 41 -24.27 -3.51 26.73
CA GLY A 41 -22.88 -3.05 26.60
C GLY A 41 -22.73 -2.02 25.49
N LEU A 42 -23.19 -2.35 24.28
CA LEU A 42 -23.19 -1.42 23.15
C LEU A 42 -23.92 -0.10 23.49
N ALA A 43 -25.08 -0.19 24.16
CA ALA A 43 -25.85 0.98 24.54
C ALA A 43 -25.11 1.90 25.53
N HIS A 44 -24.35 1.33 26.48
CA HIS A 44 -23.52 2.11 27.41
C HIS A 44 -22.39 2.83 26.68
N TYR A 45 -21.76 2.18 25.69
CA TYR A 45 -20.71 2.80 24.88
C TYR A 45 -21.25 3.93 23.99
N GLU A 46 -22.36 3.70 23.28
CA GLU A 46 -22.98 4.72 22.42
C GLU A 46 -23.46 5.95 23.21
N ARG A 47 -23.91 5.77 24.46
CA ARG A 47 -24.27 6.89 25.35
C ARG A 47 -23.06 7.58 25.98
N GLY A 48 -21.85 7.04 25.81
CA GLY A 48 -20.64 7.57 26.44
C GLY A 48 -20.59 7.34 27.96
N GLU A 49 -21.30 6.33 28.47
CA GLU A 49 -21.27 5.94 29.90
C GLU A 49 -20.09 5.03 30.22
N ARG A 50 -19.54 4.36 29.19
CA ARG A 50 -18.37 3.50 29.27
C ARG A 50 -17.43 3.80 28.11
N VAL A 51 -16.16 3.51 28.32
CA VAL A 51 -15.12 3.58 27.29
C VAL A 51 -14.89 2.17 26.75
N PRO A 52 -14.97 1.94 25.42
CA PRO A 52 -14.63 0.64 24.82
C PRO A 52 -13.15 0.33 25.04
N ASP A 53 -12.81 -0.94 25.20
CA ASP A 53 -11.43 -1.40 25.22
C ASP A 53 -10.86 -1.52 23.79
N ALA A 54 -9.56 -1.77 23.70
CA ALA A 54 -8.88 -1.92 22.42
C ALA A 54 -9.46 -3.09 21.59
N GLU A 55 -9.86 -4.19 22.23
CA GLU A 55 -10.45 -5.35 21.54
C GLU A 55 -11.74 -4.97 20.81
N LEU A 56 -12.61 -4.21 21.48
CA LEU A 56 -13.84 -3.72 20.87
C LEU A 56 -13.53 -2.73 19.73
N LEU A 57 -12.56 -1.83 19.90
CA LEU A 57 -12.14 -0.94 18.80
C LEU A 57 -11.67 -1.75 17.59
N CYS A 58 -10.82 -2.76 17.79
CA CYS A 58 -10.38 -3.67 16.74
C CYS A 58 -11.55 -4.40 16.07
N ALA A 59 -12.59 -4.78 16.83
CA ALA A 59 -13.79 -5.38 16.25
C ALA A 59 -14.56 -4.40 15.34
N TYR A 60 -14.62 -3.10 15.66
CA TYR A 60 -15.21 -2.10 14.75
C TYR A 60 -14.47 -2.03 13.41
N HIS A 61 -13.14 -2.08 13.44
CA HIS A 61 -12.34 -2.12 12.21
C HIS A 61 -12.54 -3.42 11.43
N ARG A 62 -12.42 -4.58 12.10
CA ARG A 62 -12.51 -5.90 11.44
C ARG A 62 -13.88 -6.18 10.82
N GLU A 63 -14.96 -5.87 11.54
CA GLU A 63 -16.32 -6.24 11.12
C GLU A 63 -16.95 -5.21 10.17
N PHE A 64 -16.49 -3.96 10.21
CA PHE A 64 -17.14 -2.83 9.53
C PHE A 64 -16.19 -1.92 8.73
N GLY A 65 -14.89 -2.23 8.68
CA GLY A 65 -13.90 -1.42 7.93
C GLY A 65 -13.71 -0.01 8.49
N VAL A 66 -14.02 0.20 9.77
CA VAL A 66 -13.93 1.52 10.41
C VAL A 66 -12.47 1.93 10.58
N ASN A 67 -12.17 3.17 10.23
CA ASN A 67 -10.87 3.77 10.51
C ASN A 67 -10.75 4.08 12.01
N ILE A 68 -9.84 3.42 12.70
CA ILE A 68 -9.64 3.60 14.15
C ILE A 68 -9.21 5.02 14.50
N SER A 69 -8.38 5.65 13.66
CA SER A 69 -7.96 7.04 13.86
C SER A 69 -9.16 7.97 13.86
N TRP A 70 -10.08 7.83 12.90
CA TRP A 70 -11.34 8.57 12.89
C TRP A 70 -12.21 8.23 14.10
N LEU A 71 -12.33 6.95 14.45
CA LEU A 71 -13.20 6.54 15.54
C LEU A 71 -12.76 7.12 16.89
N VAL A 72 -11.45 7.23 17.14
CA VAL A 72 -10.90 7.76 18.39
C VAL A 72 -10.77 9.28 18.37
N THR A 73 -10.29 9.87 17.27
CA THR A 73 -9.93 11.30 17.21
C THR A 73 -10.95 12.17 16.48
N GLY A 74 -11.80 11.58 15.64
CA GLY A 74 -12.69 12.29 14.72
C GLY A 74 -12.00 12.85 13.47
N GLN A 75 -10.71 12.58 13.25
CA GLN A 75 -9.96 13.03 12.09
C GLN A 75 -9.92 11.99 10.98
N GLY A 76 -10.01 12.43 9.73
CA GLY A 76 -10.05 11.56 8.55
C GLY A 76 -11.45 11.06 8.21
N ASP A 77 -11.53 10.01 7.40
CA ASP A 77 -12.80 9.41 6.97
C ASP A 77 -13.25 8.29 7.92
N MET A 78 -14.58 8.10 8.04
CA MET A 78 -15.20 7.10 8.91
C MET A 78 -14.75 5.68 8.60
N PHE A 79 -14.66 5.38 7.31
CA PHE A 79 -14.22 4.10 6.80
C PHE A 79 -12.84 4.27 6.19
N GLU A 80 -12.04 3.22 6.31
CA GLU A 80 -10.83 3.17 5.51
C GLU A 80 -11.24 3.08 4.04
N THR A 81 -10.95 4.14 3.28
CA THR A 81 -11.16 4.18 1.84
C THR A 81 -10.15 3.25 1.19
N GLY A 82 -10.43 1.94 1.19
CA GLY A 82 -9.74 0.94 0.38
C GLY A 82 -8.22 1.13 0.29
N GLN A 83 -7.54 1.52 1.37
CA GLN A 83 -6.11 1.33 1.49
C GLN A 83 -5.99 -0.15 1.80
N SER A 84 -6.04 -0.94 0.73
CA SER A 84 -5.58 -2.31 0.60
C SER A 84 -4.98 -2.83 1.89
N THR A 85 -5.64 -3.79 2.53
CA THR A 85 -5.06 -4.69 3.53
C THR A 85 -3.98 -5.61 2.91
N ASN A 86 -3.26 -5.08 1.93
CA ASN A 86 -2.29 -5.71 1.05
C ASN A 86 -1.00 -4.90 0.98
N THR A 87 -0.80 -3.82 1.76
CA THR A 87 0.38 -2.96 1.53
C THR A 87 1.68 -3.54 2.10
N GLU A 88 1.66 -4.44 3.10
CA GLU A 88 2.93 -5.09 3.54
C GLU A 88 3.29 -6.32 2.68
N HIS A 89 2.31 -7.17 2.35
CA HIS A 89 2.53 -8.34 1.48
C HIS A 89 2.57 -7.97 0.00
N GLY A 90 1.73 -7.03 -0.44
CA GLY A 90 1.69 -6.52 -1.81
C GLY A 90 2.92 -5.69 -2.12
N SER A 91 3.36 -4.72 -1.29
CA SER A 91 4.55 -3.94 -1.64
C SER A 91 5.79 -4.82 -1.78
N HIS A 92 6.03 -5.75 -0.85
CA HIS A 92 7.18 -6.65 -0.93
C HIS A 92 7.05 -7.63 -2.12
N GLN A 93 5.85 -8.16 -2.39
CA GLN A 93 5.62 -9.02 -3.55
C GLN A 93 5.76 -8.24 -4.87
N LEU A 94 5.29 -6.99 -4.96
CA LEU A 94 5.49 -6.10 -6.11
C LEU A 94 6.98 -5.82 -6.34
N LEU A 95 7.77 -5.66 -5.27
CA LEU A 95 9.22 -5.52 -5.39
C LEU A 95 9.87 -6.80 -5.93
N VAL A 96 9.49 -7.99 -5.43
CA VAL A 96 9.95 -9.30 -5.94
C VAL A 96 9.52 -9.52 -7.39
N ASP A 97 8.29 -9.13 -7.71
CA ASP A 97 7.72 -9.28 -9.04
C ASP A 97 8.44 -8.39 -10.05
N LEU A 98 8.99 -7.22 -9.66
CA LEU A 98 9.80 -6.35 -10.54
C LEU A 98 11.17 -6.96 -10.83
N ILE A 99 11.81 -7.53 -9.82
CA ILE A 99 13.19 -8.04 -9.90
C ILE A 99 13.33 -9.05 -11.06
N ASN A 100 12.32 -9.90 -11.25
CA ASN A 100 12.35 -10.93 -12.28
C ASN A 100 12.30 -10.39 -13.74
N PRO A 101 11.28 -9.59 -14.14
CA PRO A 101 11.25 -8.86 -15.40
C PRO A 101 12.50 -8.01 -15.63
N LEU A 102 12.96 -7.26 -14.62
CA LEU A 102 14.12 -6.39 -14.76
C LEU A 102 15.40 -7.20 -15.01
N GLY A 103 15.59 -8.30 -14.27
CA GLY A 103 16.72 -9.21 -14.50
C GLY A 103 16.70 -9.85 -15.88
N ARG A 104 15.51 -10.23 -16.40
CA ARG A 104 15.36 -10.71 -17.77
C ARG A 104 15.69 -9.63 -18.79
N LEU A 105 15.25 -8.39 -18.54
CA LEU A 105 15.49 -7.24 -19.41
C LEU A 105 16.98 -6.90 -19.50
N ILE A 106 17.67 -6.82 -18.36
CA ILE A 106 19.13 -6.57 -18.32
C ILE A 106 19.87 -7.64 -19.13
N ASN A 107 19.55 -8.92 -18.92
CA ASN A 107 20.16 -10.00 -19.70
C ASN A 107 19.90 -9.86 -21.21
N LYS A 108 18.68 -9.48 -21.59
CA LYS A 108 18.30 -9.24 -23.00
C LYS A 108 19.15 -8.11 -23.58
N VAL A 109 19.21 -6.95 -22.92
CA VAL A 109 19.94 -5.77 -23.42
C VAL A 109 21.42 -6.07 -23.58
N TYR A 110 22.07 -6.71 -22.60
CA TYR A 110 23.49 -7.07 -22.71
C TYR A 110 23.74 -8.06 -23.84
N ARG A 111 22.87 -9.06 -24.01
CA ARG A 111 22.95 -10.01 -25.13
C ARG A 111 22.80 -9.30 -26.48
N ASP A 112 21.81 -8.42 -26.62
CA ASP A 112 21.51 -7.70 -27.86
C ASP A 112 22.64 -6.72 -28.23
N GLN A 113 23.30 -6.14 -27.24
CA GLN A 113 24.50 -5.31 -27.43
C GLN A 113 25.79 -6.12 -27.57
N GLN A 114 25.72 -7.47 -27.54
CA GLN A 114 26.86 -8.38 -27.61
C GLN A 114 27.93 -8.13 -26.53
N VAL A 115 27.52 -7.63 -25.35
CA VAL A 115 28.40 -7.36 -24.21
C VAL A 115 28.28 -8.50 -23.21
N ARG A 116 29.40 -9.07 -22.79
CA ARG A 116 29.43 -10.04 -21.69
C ARG A 116 29.17 -9.34 -20.36
N ILE A 117 28.32 -9.93 -19.54
CA ILE A 117 28.03 -9.48 -18.18
C ILE A 117 28.28 -10.63 -17.21
N THR A 118 28.94 -10.34 -16.09
CA THR A 118 29.09 -11.31 -14.99
C THR A 118 27.87 -11.27 -14.07
N ASP A 119 27.69 -12.30 -13.24
CA ASP A 119 26.58 -12.31 -12.28
C ASP A 119 26.66 -11.15 -11.28
N ASP A 120 27.86 -10.78 -10.82
CA ASP A 120 28.06 -9.63 -9.94
C ASP A 120 27.68 -8.30 -10.61
N GLN A 121 28.09 -8.11 -11.88
CA GLN A 121 27.73 -6.93 -12.65
C GLN A 121 26.22 -6.88 -12.91
N ARG A 122 25.61 -8.04 -13.21
CA ARG A 122 24.16 -8.16 -13.39
C ARG A 122 23.42 -7.79 -12.11
N PHE A 123 23.88 -8.27 -10.96
CA PHE A 123 23.28 -7.93 -9.67
C PHE A 123 23.42 -6.44 -9.34
N ALA A 124 24.57 -5.85 -9.65
CA ALA A 124 24.79 -4.42 -9.50
C ALA A 124 23.85 -3.59 -10.39
N GLU A 125 23.69 -3.96 -11.66
CA GLU A 125 22.74 -3.32 -12.59
C GLU A 125 21.29 -3.47 -12.09
N LEU A 126 20.89 -4.68 -11.69
CA LEU A 126 19.57 -4.97 -11.14
C LEU A 126 19.24 -4.07 -9.95
N THR A 127 20.18 -3.96 -9.01
CA THR A 127 20.04 -3.11 -7.81
C THR A 127 19.97 -1.63 -8.16
N ARG A 128 20.84 -1.18 -9.07
CA ARG A 128 20.86 0.22 -9.54
C ARG A 128 19.54 0.61 -10.19
N TRP A 129 19.05 -0.20 -11.14
CA TRP A 129 17.81 0.08 -11.87
C TRP A 129 16.58 -0.05 -11.00
N HIS A 130 16.56 -1.02 -10.08
CA HIS A 130 15.54 -1.12 -9.06
C HIS A 130 15.44 0.16 -8.22
N ASN A 131 16.56 0.62 -7.65
CA ASN A 131 16.59 1.83 -6.84
C ASN A 131 16.19 3.08 -7.63
N ASN A 132 16.54 3.14 -8.91
CA ASN A 132 16.13 4.24 -9.77
C ASN A 132 14.61 4.29 -9.97
N LEU A 133 13.98 3.15 -10.26
CA LEU A 133 12.54 3.05 -10.44
C LEU A 133 11.80 3.38 -9.14
N THR A 134 12.23 2.83 -8.01
CA THR A 134 11.58 3.07 -6.71
C THR A 134 11.77 4.50 -6.21
N SER A 135 12.91 5.13 -6.47
CA SER A 135 13.12 6.55 -6.09
C SER A 135 12.26 7.51 -6.90
N ARG A 136 11.92 7.16 -8.15
CA ARG A 136 11.05 7.96 -9.02
C ARG A 136 9.56 7.77 -8.73
N ALA A 137 9.22 6.60 -8.23
CA ALA A 137 7.87 6.14 -7.94
C ALA A 137 7.19 6.88 -6.76
N GLY A 138 7.94 7.28 -5.73
CA GLY A 138 7.36 7.84 -4.51
C GLY A 138 6.63 6.79 -3.64
N PRO A 139 6.03 7.19 -2.51
CA PRO A 139 5.51 6.26 -1.50
C PRO A 139 4.25 5.48 -1.89
N SER A 140 3.55 5.89 -2.95
CA SER A 140 2.21 5.40 -3.32
C SER A 140 2.14 5.00 -4.79
N PHE A 141 3.12 4.20 -5.24
CA PHE A 141 3.29 3.85 -6.64
C PHE A 141 2.80 2.43 -6.96
N GLU A 142 2.07 2.29 -8.07
CA GLU A 142 1.39 1.06 -8.45
C GLU A 142 2.23 0.17 -9.40
N TRP A 143 1.94 -1.14 -9.40
CA TRP A 143 2.62 -2.14 -10.23
C TRP A 143 2.59 -1.84 -11.73
N ASN A 144 1.44 -1.39 -12.23
CA ASN A 144 1.25 -1.11 -13.65
C ASN A 144 2.12 0.08 -14.09
N ASP A 145 2.26 1.08 -13.21
CA ASP A 145 3.10 2.25 -13.47
C ASP A 145 4.57 1.82 -13.55
N LEU A 146 4.99 0.91 -12.68
CA LEU A 146 6.35 0.37 -12.65
C LEU A 146 6.69 -0.45 -13.89
N MET A 147 5.77 -1.32 -14.33
CA MET A 147 5.94 -2.08 -15.57
C MET A 147 5.98 -1.18 -16.82
N SER A 148 5.25 -0.06 -16.81
CA SER A 148 5.25 0.92 -17.91
C SER A 148 6.63 1.57 -18.14
N GLN A 149 7.51 1.52 -17.14
CA GLN A 149 8.85 2.11 -17.22
C GLN A 149 9.91 1.15 -17.80
N LEU A 150 9.62 -0.15 -17.95
CA LEU A 150 10.59 -1.11 -18.49
C LEU A 150 11.11 -0.76 -19.89
N PRO A 151 10.29 -0.27 -20.86
CA PRO A 151 10.80 0.17 -22.15
C PRO A 151 11.81 1.31 -22.05
N TRP A 152 11.62 2.23 -21.09
CA TRP A 152 12.56 3.31 -20.85
C TRP A 152 13.90 2.79 -20.28
N VAL A 153 13.85 1.82 -19.36
CA VAL A 153 15.05 1.14 -18.85
C VAL A 153 15.80 0.44 -19.97
N GLU A 154 15.08 -0.27 -20.85
CA GLU A 154 15.65 -0.95 -22.01
C GLU A 154 16.44 0.03 -22.90
N GLN A 155 15.81 1.13 -23.28
CA GLN A 155 16.40 2.14 -24.15
C GLN A 155 17.62 2.80 -23.50
N SER A 156 17.50 3.17 -22.23
CA SER A 156 18.56 3.88 -21.49
C SER A 156 19.79 3.00 -21.29
N LEU A 157 19.61 1.75 -20.87
CA LEU A 157 20.72 0.80 -20.70
C LEU A 157 21.39 0.49 -22.04
N ALA A 158 20.62 0.30 -23.11
CA ALA A 158 21.17 0.05 -24.43
C ALA A 158 22.03 1.23 -24.92
N GLU A 159 21.59 2.46 -24.67
CA GLU A 159 22.36 3.67 -25.01
C GLU A 159 23.65 3.78 -24.18
N GLU A 160 23.59 3.53 -22.87
CA GLU A 160 24.77 3.50 -22.00
C GLU A 160 25.83 2.51 -22.50
N LEU A 161 25.41 1.31 -22.90
CA LEU A 161 26.33 0.28 -23.42
C LEU A 161 26.93 0.67 -24.77
N ARG A 162 26.13 1.27 -25.67
CA ARG A 162 26.63 1.75 -26.97
C ARG A 162 27.65 2.88 -26.79
N SER A 163 27.38 3.84 -25.92
CA SER A 163 28.30 4.95 -25.64
C SER A 163 29.63 4.43 -25.10
N LYS A 164 29.61 3.57 -24.07
CA LYS A 164 30.83 2.98 -23.47
C LYS A 164 31.68 2.24 -24.51
N ARG A 165 31.04 1.56 -25.46
CA ARG A 165 31.75 0.88 -26.56
C ARG A 165 32.40 1.89 -27.51
N ALA A 166 31.68 2.93 -27.92
CA ALA A 166 32.20 3.96 -28.82
C ALA A 166 33.44 4.67 -28.22
N ASP A 167 33.38 5.01 -26.93
CA ASP A 167 34.49 5.64 -26.21
C ASP A 167 35.74 4.73 -26.14
N ALA A 168 35.54 3.44 -25.88
CA ALA A 168 36.63 2.46 -25.85
C ALA A 168 37.30 2.26 -27.23
N GLU A 169 36.53 2.35 -28.32
CA GLU A 169 37.05 2.27 -29.69
C GLU A 169 37.72 3.57 -30.15
N GLY A 170 37.27 4.73 -29.66
CA GLY A 170 37.88 6.03 -29.91
C GLY A 170 39.24 6.19 -29.22
N ASN A 171 39.33 5.81 -27.94
CA ASN A 171 40.56 5.90 -27.18
C ASN A 171 41.69 5.04 -27.79
N LYS A 172 41.38 3.82 -28.24
CA LYS A 172 42.35 2.93 -28.93
C LYS A 172 42.94 3.52 -30.21
N ARG A 173 42.18 4.37 -30.94
CA ARG A 173 42.60 5.00 -32.19
C ARG A 173 43.45 6.27 -32.00
N SER A 174 43.44 6.86 -30.81
CA SER A 174 44.23 8.07 -30.51
C SER A 174 45.59 7.77 -29.88
N THR A 175 45.81 6.55 -29.38
CA THR A 175 47.06 6.10 -28.74
C THR A 175 47.95 5.21 -29.63
N GLY A 176 47.56 4.97 -30.88
CA GLY A 176 48.36 4.23 -31.88
C GLY A 176 48.78 5.15 -33.01
#